data_AF-A0A0C9T9U4-F1
#
_entry.id   AF-A0A0C9T9U4-F1
#
_cell.length_a   1.000
_cell.length_b   1.000
_cell.length_c   1.000
_cell.angle_alpha   90.00
_cell.angle_beta   90.00
_cell.angle_gamma   90.00
#
_symmetry.space_group_name_H-M   'P 1'
#
loop_
_entity.id
_entity.type
_entity.pdbx_description
1 polymer ?
#
loop_
_entity_poly.entity_id
_entity_poly.type
_entity_poly.pdbx_seq_one_letter_code
_entity_poly.pdbx_strand_id
1 'polypeptide(L)' 'MEETFLALRDKPCGATILAAAEKTVQHVKGLNCDACSPRVAEGMRDFSALFVRKVEETVSKVTLELEF' A
#
# COMPACT_ATOMS: atom_id res chain seq x y z
N MET A 1 -4.14 -2.39 9.23
CA MET A 1 -3.15 -3.19 8.48
C MET A 1 -3.68 -4.57 8.11
N GLU A 2 -4.38 -5.28 8.99
CA GLU A 2 -4.92 -6.62 8.69
C GLU A 2 -5.76 -6.67 7.41
N GLU A 3 -6.71 -5.74 7.23
CA GLU A 3 -7.50 -5.61 6.00
C GLU A 3 -6.63 -5.47 4.74
N THR A 4 -5.54 -4.69 4.82
CA THR A 4 -4.58 -4.50 3.72
C THR A 4 -3.87 -5.80 3.37
N PHE A 5 -3.44 -6.58 4.37
CA PHE A 5 -2.80 -7.88 4.13
C PHE A 5 -3.76 -8.89 3.51
N LEU A 6 -5.02 -8.90 3.94
CA LEU A 6 -6.06 -9.74 3.34
C LEU A 6 -6.28 -9.36 1.87
N ALA A 7 -6.41 -8.06 1.57
CA ALA A 7 -6.57 -7.59 0.20
C ALA A 7 -5.36 -7.93 -0.69
N LEU A 8 -4.14 -7.86 -0.14
CA LEU A 8 -2.91 -8.22 -0.85
C LEU A 8 -2.78 -9.72 -1.07
N ARG A 9 -3.24 -10.56 -0.14
CA ARG A 9 -3.26 -12.01 -0.35
C ARG A 9 -4.12 -12.38 -1.55
N ASP A 10 -5.27 -11.74 -1.69
CA ASP A 10 -6.23 -12.04 -2.75
C ASP A 10 -5.85 -11.33 -4.08
N LYS A 11 -5.25 -10.13 -3.99
CA LYS A 11 -4.80 -9.35 -5.15
C LYS A 11 -3.51 -8.58 -4.83
N PRO A 12 -2.33 -9.22 -4.96
CA PRO A 12 -1.03 -8.63 -4.62
C PRO A 12 -0.56 -7.68 -5.71
N CYS A 13 -1.21 -6.54 -5.89
CA CYS A 13 -0.78 -5.54 -6.88
C CYS A 13 -0.68 -4.13 -6.29
N GLY A 14 0.05 -3.27 -7.00
CA GLY A 14 0.32 -1.91 -6.58
C GLY A 14 -0.94 -1.08 -6.37
N ALA A 15 -1.99 -1.31 -7.17
CA ALA A 15 -3.28 -0.63 -7.01
C ALA A 15 -3.92 -0.92 -5.64
N THR A 16 -3.82 -2.16 -5.14
CA THR A 16 -4.31 -2.54 -3.80
C THR A 16 -3.59 -1.75 -2.70
N ILE A 17 -2.27 -1.60 -2.84
CA ILE A 17 -1.43 -0.87 -1.88
C ILE A 17 -1.80 0.62 -1.87
N LEU A 18 -1.90 1.23 -3.05
CA LEU A 18 -2.23 2.66 -3.17
C LEU A 18 -3.61 2.97 -2.59
N ALA A 19 -4.60 2.10 -2.84
CA ALA A 19 -5.94 2.26 -2.26
C ALA A 19 -5.92 2.18 -0.72
N ALA A 20 -5.15 1.24 -0.15
CA ALA A 20 -5.02 1.11 1.30
C ALA A 20 -4.28 2.30 1.96
N ALA A 21 -3.24 2.80 1.28
CA ALA A 21 -2.51 3.98 1.73
C ALA A 21 -3.43 5.22 1.75
N GLU A 22 -4.18 5.44 0.67
CA GLU A 22 -5.13 6.57 0.59
C GLU A 22 -6.23 6.46 1.66
N LYS A 23 -6.80 5.27 1.86
CA LYS A 23 -7.79 5.02 2.94
C LYS A 23 -7.24 5.41 4.31
N THR A 24 -5.97 5.08 4.58
CA THR A 24 -5.30 5.43 5.84
C THR A 24 -5.09 6.94 5.98
N VAL A 25 -4.68 7.61 4.91
CA VAL A 25 -4.53 9.08 4.88
C VAL A 25 -5.86 9.76 5.15
N GLN A 26 -6.94 9.33 4.48
CA GLN A 26 -8.27 9.89 4.69
C GLN A 26 -8.79 9.66 6.10
N HIS A 27 -8.55 8.47 6.67
CA HIS A 27 -8.90 8.18 8.06
C HIS A 27 -8.22 9.15 9.02
N VAL A 28 -6.90 9.34 8.91
CA VAL A 28 -6.16 10.25 9.81
C VAL A 28 -6.56 11.71 9.61
N LYS A 29 -6.80 12.15 8.37
CA LYS A 29 -7.34 13.49 8.09
C LYS A 29 -8.69 13.71 8.80
N GLY A 30 -9.57 12.71 8.81
CA GLY A 30 -10.85 12.76 9.51
C GLY A 30 -10.76 12.86 11.03
N LEU A 31 -9.59 12.58 11.62
CA LEU A 31 -9.34 12.74 13.05
C LEU A 31 -8.97 14.19 13.44
N ASN A 32 -8.87 15.11 12.47
CA ASN A 32 -8.56 16.53 12.69
C ASN A 32 -7.27 16.78 13.50
N CYS A 33 -6.27 15.90 13.37
CA CYS A 33 -4.95 16.15 13.94
C CYS A 33 -4.09 16.92 12.92
N ASP A 34 -3.95 18.23 13.12
CA ASP A 34 -3.20 19.12 12.20
C ASP A 34 -1.71 18.75 12.09
N ALA A 35 -1.12 18.26 13.18
CA ALA A 35 0.27 17.81 13.18
C ALA A 35 0.45 16.42 12.54
N CYS A 36 -0.53 15.53 12.67
CA CYS A 36 -0.44 14.14 12.21
C CYS A 36 -0.77 14.02 10.72
N SER A 37 -1.80 14.73 10.26
CA SER A 37 -2.33 14.64 8.89
C SER A 37 -1.27 14.83 7.80
N PRO A 38 -0.44 15.89 7.82
CA PRO A 38 0.60 16.07 6.81
C PRO A 38 1.68 14.99 6.91
N ARG A 39 2.10 14.62 8.14
CA ARG A 39 3.14 13.60 8.37
C ARG A 39 2.72 12.22 7.88
N VAL A 40 1.46 11.84 8.14
CA VAL A 40 0.91 10.56 7.67
C VAL A 40 0.73 10.58 6.15
N ALA A 41 0.28 11.69 5.57
CA ALA A 41 0.15 11.80 4.12
C ALA A 41 1.50 11.66 3.40
N GLU A 42 2.55 12.29 3.92
CA GLU A 42 3.91 12.15 3.40
C GLU A 42 4.45 10.73 3.61
N GLY A 43 4.41 10.22 4.84
CA GLY A 43 4.92 8.89 5.15
C GLY A 43 4.21 7.77 4.38
N MET A 44 2.90 7.86 4.19
CA MET A 44 2.13 6.89 3.41
C MET A 44 2.45 6.96 1.92
N ARG A 45 2.72 8.16 1.37
CA ARG A 45 3.16 8.31 -0.01
C ARG A 45 4.49 7.58 -0.23
N ASP A 46 5.48 7.82 0.61
CA ASP A 46 6.81 7.23 0.47
C ASP A 46 6.77 5.72 0.71
N PHE A 47 6.08 5.30 1.76
CA PHE A 47 5.88 3.88 2.06
C PHE A 47 5.19 3.14 0.91
N SER A 48 4.09 3.68 0.39
CA SER A 48 3.34 3.03 -0.69
C SER A 48 4.16 2.91 -1.97
N ALA A 49 4.95 3.93 -2.33
CA ALA A 49 5.83 3.88 -3.49
C ALA A 49 6.88 2.77 -3.39
N LEU A 50 7.51 2.62 -2.23
CA LEU A 50 8.49 1.55 -1.98
C LEU A 50 7.82 0.18 -2.00
N PHE A 51 6.66 0.05 -1.36
CA PHE A 51 6.00 -1.23 -1.22
C PHE A 51 5.38 -1.72 -2.53
N VAL A 52 4.84 -0.82 -3.35
CA VAL A 52 4.39 -1.11 -4.72
C VAL A 52 5.51 -1.76 -5.53
N ARG A 53 6.69 -1.14 -5.57
CA ARG A 53 7.85 -1.70 -6.29
C ARG A 53 8.18 -3.10 -5.80
N LYS A 54 8.24 -3.29 -4.49
CA LYS A 54 8.58 -4.59 -3.90
C LYS A 54 7.57 -5.68 -4.26
N VAL A 55 6.27 -5.38 -4.17
CA VAL A 55 5.21 -6.34 -4.47
C VAL A 55 5.19 -6.68 -5.96
N GLU A 56 5.27 -5.69 -6.85
CA GLU A 56 5.29 -5.92 -8.30
C GLU A 56 6.52 -6.74 -8.74
N GLU A 57 7.70 -6.47 -8.15
CA GLU A 57 8.92 -7.26 -8.38
C GLU A 57 8.76 -8.72 -7.91
N THR A 58 8.15 -8.93 -6.74
CA THR A 58 7.93 -10.28 -6.20
C THR A 58 6.91 -11.05 -7.03
N VAL A 59 5.79 -10.42 -7.41
CA VAL A 59 4.78 -11.05 -8.28
C VAL A 59 5.38 -11.40 -9.62
N SER A 60 6.14 -10.49 -10.25
CA SER A 60 6.79 -10.76 -11.54
C SER A 60 7.71 -11.98 -11.49
N LYS A 61 8.48 -12.15 -10.40
CA LYS A 61 9.35 -13.33 -10.21
C LYS A 61 8.55 -14.62 -10.10
N VAL A 62 7.49 -14.62 -9.30
CA VAL A 62 6.63 -15.81 -9.13
C VAL A 62 5.92 -16.16 -10.43
N THR A 63 5.42 -15.16 -11.18
CA THR A 63 4.79 -15.40 -12.49
C THR A 63 5.77 -16.03 -13.46
N LEU A 64 7.01 -15.52 -13.54
CA LEU A 64 8.05 -16.14 -14.35
C LEU A 64 8.28 -17.60 -13.92
N GLU A 65 8.48 -17.88 -12.63
CA GLU A 65 8.69 -19.25 -12.13
C GLU A 65 7.53 -20.22 -12.41
N LEU A 66 6.31 -19.73 -12.56
CA LEU A 66 5.13 -20.55 -12.89
C LEU A 66 4.95 -20.78 -14.40
N GLU A 67 5.51 -19.90 -15.24
CA GLU A 67 5.43 -19.98 -16.70
C GLU A 67 6.55 -20.85 -17.31
N PHE A 68 7.59 -21.19 -16.54
CA PHE A 68 8.70 -22.07 -16.92
C PHE A 68 8.61 -23.45 -16.24
#